data_AF-A0A1M3LXM1-F1
#
_entry.id   AF-A0A1M3LXM1-F1
#
_cell.length_a   1.000
_cell.length_b   1.000
_cell.length_c   1.000
_cell.angle_alpha   90.00
_cell.angle_beta   90.00
_cell.angle_gamma   90.00
#
_symmetry.space_group_name_H-M   'P 1'
#
loop_
_entity.id
_entity.type
_entity.pdbx_description
1 polymer ?
#
loop_
_entity_poly.entity_id
_entity_poly.type
_entity_poly.pdbx_seq_one_letter_code
_entity_poly.pdbx_strand_id
1 'polypeptide(L)'
;MRPEDFDFIAKMLKDRSGLVISRDKAYLLESRLTPVARKRGLKGLDDLVATLRTAGEDLLREVTEAMTTNESFFFRDIKPFDQFKAMVLPQILANRAQKKSFRIWSAASSSGQEAYSLAMILKEEGAKLAGWKIEIVGTDISTEMLEKAKAGLYSQFEVQRGLPIQYLVKYFKKTNEMWQIDSAIRAMVQFREYNLLHDLKTLGQFDVVFCRNVLIYFDQPTKSRVLENISKIMPDDGLLYLGGAETVLGISDRFKPVPDQRGIYSVTRAGGPTTAVPPVGFGTKA
;
A
#
# COMPACT_ATOMS: atom_id res chain seq x y z
N MET A 1 9.51 -29.88 -9.84
CA MET A 1 8.56 -29.12 -10.67
C MET A 1 9.00 -29.12 -12.13
N ARG A 2 8.10 -29.45 -13.07
CA ARG A 2 8.39 -29.40 -14.52
C ARG A 2 8.35 -27.94 -15.02
N PRO A 3 9.09 -27.56 -16.08
CA PRO A 3 9.07 -26.20 -16.61
C PRO A 3 7.66 -25.68 -16.97
N GLU A 4 6.82 -26.54 -17.54
CA GLU A 4 5.43 -26.21 -17.90
C GLU A 4 4.53 -25.93 -16.69
N ASP A 5 4.81 -26.58 -15.56
CA ASP A 5 4.10 -26.34 -14.29
C ASP A 5 4.50 -24.99 -13.69
N PHE A 6 5.79 -24.64 -13.77
CA PHE A 6 6.26 -23.31 -13.39
C PHE A 6 5.61 -22.23 -14.24
N ASP A 7 5.65 -22.37 -15.57
CA ASP A 7 5.13 -21.36 -16.50
C ASP A 7 3.62 -21.16 -16.31
N PHE A 8 2.88 -22.25 -16.05
CA PHE A 8 1.45 -22.17 -15.71
C PHE A 8 1.20 -21.36 -14.43
N ILE A 9 1.90 -21.65 -13.33
CA ILE A 9 1.71 -20.94 -12.06
C ILE A 9 2.16 -19.49 -12.19
N ALA A 10 3.31 -19.24 -12.81
CA ALA A 10 3.84 -17.89 -13.00
C ALA A 10 2.87 -17.02 -13.82
N LYS A 11 2.28 -17.58 -14.89
CA LYS A 11 1.25 -16.91 -15.67
C LYS A 11 0.00 -16.63 -14.83
N MET A 12 -0.49 -17.62 -14.08
CA MET A 12 -1.68 -17.48 -13.24
C MET A 12 -1.48 -16.40 -12.17
N LEU A 13 -0.34 -16.38 -11.48
CA LEU A 13 0.00 -15.35 -10.48
C LEU A 13 0.10 -13.97 -11.12
N LYS A 14 0.75 -13.85 -12.28
CA LYS A 14 0.84 -12.59 -13.01
C LYS A 14 -0.54 -12.06 -13.40
N ASP A 15 -1.40 -12.91 -13.94
CA ASP A 15 -2.73 -12.49 -14.38
C ASP A 15 -3.62 -12.06 -13.19
N ARG A 16 -3.51 -12.77 -12.05
CA ARG A 16 -4.34 -12.51 -10.87
C ARG A 16 -3.84 -11.39 -9.96
N SER A 17 -2.53 -11.21 -9.80
CA SER A 17 -1.97 -10.22 -8.85
C SER A 17 -0.93 -9.29 -9.44
N GLY A 18 -0.51 -9.51 -10.69
CA GLY A 18 0.56 -8.76 -11.34
C GLY A 18 1.96 -9.25 -10.97
N LEU A 19 2.06 -10.20 -10.03
CA LEU A 19 3.32 -10.73 -9.53
C LEU A 19 4.10 -11.44 -10.64
N VAL A 20 5.31 -10.95 -10.91
CA VAL A 20 6.26 -11.60 -11.81
C VAL A 20 7.23 -12.43 -10.99
N ILE A 21 7.26 -13.73 -11.25
CA ILE A 21 8.22 -14.67 -10.67
C ILE A 21 9.16 -15.14 -11.75
N SER A 22 10.45 -14.95 -11.53
CA SER A 22 11.52 -15.45 -12.40
C SER A 22 11.91 -16.88 -12.00
N ARG A 23 12.48 -17.65 -12.94
CA ARG A 23 12.81 -19.07 -12.71
C ARG A 23 13.85 -19.29 -11.61
N ASP A 24 14.78 -18.35 -11.41
CA ASP A 24 15.73 -18.36 -10.29
C ASP A 24 15.04 -18.25 -8.92
N LYS A 25 13.79 -17.77 -8.87
CA LYS A 25 12.95 -17.68 -7.67
C LYS A 25 11.93 -18.82 -7.56
N ALA A 26 12.06 -19.89 -8.33
CA ALA A 26 11.15 -21.04 -8.28
C ALA A 26 11.07 -21.68 -6.89
N TYR A 27 12.13 -21.60 -6.08
CA TYR A 27 12.13 -22.06 -4.68
C TYR A 27 11.07 -21.38 -3.80
N LEU A 28 10.60 -20.18 -4.17
CA LEU A 28 9.50 -19.50 -3.48
C LEU A 28 8.18 -20.23 -3.67
N LEU A 29 7.94 -20.85 -4.83
CA LEU A 29 6.74 -21.66 -5.05
C LEU A 29 6.73 -22.86 -4.10
N GLU A 30 7.88 -23.53 -3.95
CA GLU A 30 7.98 -24.69 -3.07
C GLU A 30 7.80 -24.32 -1.60
N SER A 31 8.54 -23.33 -1.12
CA SER A 31 8.45 -22.88 0.28
C SER A 31 7.08 -22.34 0.66
N ARG A 32 6.40 -21.60 -0.22
CA ARG A 32 5.13 -20.92 0.09
C ARG A 32 3.88 -21.72 -0.25
N LEU A 33 3.93 -22.59 -1.26
CA LEU A 33 2.76 -23.37 -1.67
C LEU A 33 2.70 -24.77 -1.02
N THR A 34 3.81 -25.28 -0.46
CA THR A 34 3.78 -26.53 0.32
C THR A 34 2.83 -26.45 1.53
N PRO A 35 2.82 -25.38 2.34
CA PRO A 35 1.81 -25.21 3.40
C PRO A 35 0.38 -25.22 2.88
N VAL A 36 0.12 -24.58 1.72
CA VAL A 36 -1.20 -24.58 1.08
C VAL A 36 -1.62 -25.99 0.67
N ALA A 37 -0.73 -26.75 0.05
CA ALA A 37 -0.97 -28.13 -0.32
C ALA A 37 -1.34 -28.98 0.90
N ARG A 38 -0.58 -28.86 2.00
CA ARG A 38 -0.84 -29.57 3.26
C ARG A 38 -2.19 -29.21 3.86
N LYS A 39 -2.55 -27.92 3.91
CA LYS A 39 -3.84 -27.46 4.41
C LYS A 39 -5.03 -28.02 3.61
N ARG A 40 -4.82 -28.30 2.31
CA ARG A 40 -5.82 -28.93 1.42
C ARG A 40 -5.76 -30.46 1.40
N GLY A 41 -4.91 -31.09 2.23
CA GLY A 41 -4.75 -32.54 2.27
C GLY A 41 -4.05 -33.14 1.05
N LEU A 42 -3.36 -32.33 0.26
CA LEU A 42 -2.64 -32.76 -0.94
C LEU A 42 -1.24 -33.27 -0.59
N LYS A 43 -0.70 -34.17 -1.42
CA LYS A 43 0.58 -34.86 -1.13
C LYS A 43 1.81 -33.96 -1.26
N GLY A 44 1.66 -32.81 -1.92
CA GLY A 44 2.75 -31.86 -2.12
C GLY A 44 2.47 -30.87 -3.24
N LEU A 45 3.53 -30.20 -3.68
CA LEU A 45 3.45 -29.17 -4.69
C LEU A 45 2.94 -29.68 -6.04
N ASP A 46 3.46 -30.81 -6.54
CA ASP A 46 3.07 -31.34 -7.86
C ASP A 46 1.56 -31.68 -7.90
N ASP A 47 1.01 -32.22 -6.81
CA ASP A 47 -0.42 -32.51 -6.64
C ASP A 47 -1.27 -31.24 -6.58
N LEU A 48 -0.75 -30.20 -5.91
CA LEU A 48 -1.34 -28.86 -5.93
C LEU A 48 -1.37 -28.28 -7.35
N VAL A 49 -0.28 -28.37 -8.11
CA VAL A 49 -0.25 -27.85 -9.50
C VAL A 49 -1.25 -28.57 -10.38
N ALA A 50 -1.34 -29.90 -10.28
CA ALA A 50 -2.32 -30.68 -11.02
C ALA A 50 -3.75 -30.22 -10.69
N THR A 51 -4.04 -30.01 -9.40
CA THR A 51 -5.35 -29.54 -8.92
C THR A 51 -5.67 -28.12 -9.40
N LEU A 52 -4.69 -27.21 -9.42
CA LEU A 52 -4.88 -25.81 -9.83
C LEU A 52 -5.41 -25.63 -11.25
N ARG A 53 -5.17 -26.60 -12.15
CA ARG A 53 -5.62 -26.54 -13.55
C ARG A 53 -7.14 -26.65 -13.70
N THR A 54 -7.81 -27.26 -12.73
CA THR A 54 -9.27 -27.43 -12.70
C THR A 54 -9.90 -26.84 -11.44
N ALA A 55 -9.14 -26.04 -10.70
CA ALA A 55 -9.56 -25.52 -9.41
C ALA A 55 -10.58 -24.39 -9.53
N GLY A 56 -11.45 -24.28 -8.52
CA GLY A 56 -12.31 -23.12 -8.31
C GLY A 56 -11.54 -21.93 -7.72
N GLU A 57 -12.23 -20.79 -7.67
CA GLU A 57 -11.70 -19.49 -7.23
C GLU A 57 -11.07 -19.52 -5.82
N ASP A 58 -11.59 -20.33 -4.89
CA ASP A 58 -11.07 -20.40 -3.51
C ASP A 58 -9.61 -20.85 -3.45
N LEU A 59 -9.23 -21.89 -4.21
CA LEU A 59 -7.86 -22.39 -4.20
C LEU A 59 -6.93 -21.46 -4.97
N LEU A 60 -7.40 -20.89 -6.08
CA LEU A 60 -6.64 -19.90 -6.86
C LEU A 60 -6.32 -18.67 -6.01
N ARG A 61 -7.29 -18.21 -5.20
CA ARG A 61 -7.10 -17.12 -4.24
C ARG A 61 -6.06 -17.48 -3.20
N GLU A 62 -6.21 -18.62 -2.53
CA GLU A 62 -5.28 -19.06 -1.49
C GLU A 62 -3.84 -19.16 -2.00
N VAL A 63 -3.63 -19.70 -3.20
CA VAL A 63 -2.31 -19.76 -3.85
C VAL A 63 -1.79 -18.38 -4.20
N THR A 64 -2.65 -17.48 -4.67
CA THR A 64 -2.25 -16.10 -4.99
C THR A 64 -1.82 -15.34 -3.75
N GLU A 65 -2.58 -15.44 -2.66
CA GLU A 65 -2.26 -14.82 -1.37
C GLU A 65 -0.98 -15.38 -0.77
N ALA A 66 -0.79 -16.70 -0.78
CA ALA A 66 0.43 -17.33 -0.27
C ALA A 66 1.69 -16.85 -1.01
N MET A 67 1.56 -16.41 -2.26
CA MET A 67 2.68 -15.89 -3.06
C MET A 67 2.95 -14.40 -2.87
N THR A 68 2.12 -13.65 -2.16
CA THR A 68 2.40 -12.23 -1.90
C THR A 68 3.56 -12.07 -0.92
N THR A 69 4.34 -10.99 -1.05
CA THR A 69 5.41 -10.67 -0.10
C THR A 69 4.97 -9.48 0.74
N ASN A 70 4.60 -9.76 1.99
CA ASN A 70 3.88 -8.81 2.85
C ASN A 70 4.79 -8.13 3.88
N GLU A 71 5.92 -7.57 3.45
CA GLU A 71 6.80 -6.84 4.39
C GLU A 71 6.36 -5.39 4.58
N SER A 72 5.94 -5.06 5.80
CA SER A 72 5.57 -3.70 6.22
C SER A 72 6.03 -3.43 7.65
N PHE A 73 6.24 -2.16 7.98
CA PHE A 73 6.55 -1.71 9.34
C PHE A 73 6.15 -0.24 9.52
N PHE A 74 5.95 0.16 10.78
CA PHE A 74 5.51 1.51 11.11
C PHE A 74 6.54 2.55 10.66
N PHE A 75 6.06 3.66 10.10
CA PHE A 75 6.88 4.77 9.62
C PHE A 75 8.03 4.34 8.68
N ARG A 76 7.79 3.33 7.82
CA ARG A 76 8.79 2.83 6.86
C ARG A 76 9.45 3.95 6.04
N ASP A 77 10.77 3.97 6.05
CA ASP A 77 11.65 4.98 5.43
C ASP A 77 11.58 6.40 6.03
N ILE A 78 10.80 6.63 7.11
CA ILE A 78 10.59 7.88 7.88
C ILE A 78 10.20 9.11 7.04
N LYS A 79 11.07 9.52 6.11
CA LYS A 79 10.96 10.67 5.22
C LYS A 79 9.59 10.83 4.54
N PRO A 80 8.92 9.77 4.01
CA PRO A 80 7.58 9.94 3.42
C PRO A 80 6.56 10.52 4.39
N PHE A 81 6.64 10.12 5.67
CA PHE A 81 5.74 10.57 6.73
C PHE A 81 6.09 11.97 7.23
N ASP A 82 7.38 12.29 7.30
CA ASP A 82 7.84 13.66 7.59
C ASP A 82 7.39 14.63 6.48
N GLN A 83 7.55 14.25 5.21
CA GLN A 83 7.07 15.02 4.07
C GLN A 83 5.55 15.16 4.09
N PHE A 84 4.83 14.10 4.44
CA PHE A 84 3.38 14.15 4.58
C PHE A 84 2.96 15.19 5.62
N LYS A 85 3.57 15.14 6.81
CA LYS A 85 3.27 16.05 7.92
C LYS A 85 3.67 17.49 7.62
N ALA A 86 4.88 17.71 7.12
CA ALA A 86 5.48 19.04 7.01
C ALA A 86 5.09 19.81 5.74
N MET A 87 4.72 19.10 4.67
CA MET A 87 4.50 19.70 3.34
C MET A 87 3.12 19.36 2.78
N VAL A 88 2.78 18.07 2.66
CA VAL A 88 1.57 17.65 1.96
C VAL A 88 0.30 18.00 2.75
N LEU A 89 0.27 17.73 4.05
CA LEU A 89 -0.89 18.01 4.89
C LEU A 89 -1.22 19.52 4.89
N PRO A 90 -0.29 20.45 5.18
CA PRO A 90 -0.57 21.89 5.07
C PRO A 90 -1.12 22.32 3.70
N GLN A 91 -0.56 21.79 2.60
CA GLN A 91 -1.02 22.11 1.25
C GLN A 91 -2.46 21.64 1.00
N ILE A 92 -2.81 20.43 1.43
CA ILE A 92 -4.18 19.90 1.30
C ILE A 92 -5.15 20.72 2.13
N LEU A 93 -4.77 21.09 3.36
CA LEU A 93 -5.62 21.90 4.22
C LEU A 93 -5.93 23.27 3.58
N ALA A 94 -4.94 23.87 2.93
CA ALA A 94 -5.15 25.11 2.17
C ALA A 94 -6.06 24.89 0.94
N ASN A 95 -5.75 23.89 0.10
CA ASN A 95 -6.48 23.63 -1.15
C ASN A 95 -7.92 23.13 -0.93
N ARG A 96 -8.21 22.57 0.24
CA ARG A 96 -9.52 22.02 0.60
C ARG A 96 -10.21 22.82 1.71
N ALA A 97 -9.73 24.02 2.06
CA ALA A 97 -10.24 24.80 3.19
C ALA A 97 -11.76 25.05 3.16
N GLN A 98 -12.34 25.20 1.96
CA GLN A 98 -13.78 25.37 1.77
C GLN A 98 -14.56 24.06 1.97
N LYS A 99 -14.03 22.93 1.50
CA LYS A 99 -14.68 21.62 1.58
C LYS A 99 -14.49 20.96 2.96
N LYS A 100 -13.38 21.28 3.65
CA LYS A 100 -12.92 20.64 4.89
C LYS A 100 -12.95 19.11 4.83
N SER A 101 -12.56 18.54 3.69
CA SER A 101 -12.50 17.09 3.54
C SER A 101 -11.45 16.67 2.52
N PHE A 102 -10.75 15.59 2.83
CA PHE A 102 -9.81 14.93 1.94
C PHE A 102 -9.73 13.42 2.25
N ARG A 103 -9.26 12.64 1.28
CA ARG A 103 -9.12 11.19 1.38
C ARG A 103 -7.68 10.75 1.09
N ILE A 104 -7.18 9.80 1.87
CA ILE A 104 -5.88 9.16 1.67
C ILE A 104 -6.10 7.69 1.34
N TRP A 105 -5.39 7.18 0.35
CA TRP A 105 -5.35 5.75 0.05
C TRP A 105 -3.96 5.18 0.34
N SER A 106 -3.86 4.20 1.23
CA SER A 106 -2.71 3.30 1.32
C SER A 106 -3.02 2.07 0.48
N ALA A 107 -2.33 1.94 -0.64
CA ALA A 107 -2.49 0.88 -1.61
C ALA A 107 -1.45 -0.21 -1.35
N ALA A 108 -1.91 -1.47 -1.28
CA ALA A 108 -1.14 -2.61 -0.76
C ALA A 108 -0.72 -2.39 0.71
N SER A 109 -1.70 -2.09 1.56
CA SER A 109 -1.51 -1.75 2.98
C SER A 109 -0.91 -2.88 3.82
N SER A 110 -0.87 -4.12 3.33
CA SER A 110 -0.43 -5.30 4.08
C SER A 110 -1.12 -5.34 5.45
N SER A 111 -0.36 -5.52 6.53
CA SER A 111 -0.86 -5.57 7.91
C SER A 111 -1.15 -4.19 8.53
N GLY A 112 -1.32 -3.15 7.70
CA GLY A 112 -1.92 -1.87 8.08
C GLY A 112 -0.98 -0.82 8.69
N GLN A 113 0.31 -1.13 8.89
CA GLN A 113 1.23 -0.23 9.58
C GLN A 113 1.40 1.13 8.87
N GLU A 114 1.38 1.17 7.53
CA GLU A 114 1.45 2.43 6.77
C GLU A 114 0.22 3.31 7.01
N ALA A 115 -0.98 2.72 6.86
CA ALA A 115 -2.24 3.43 7.09
C ALA A 115 -2.38 3.92 8.54
N TYR A 116 -1.95 3.13 9.52
CA TYR A 116 -1.93 3.55 10.92
C TYR A 116 -0.85 4.58 11.24
N SER A 117 0.28 4.59 10.54
CA SER A 117 1.28 5.65 10.67
C SER A 117 0.68 7.00 10.24
N LEU A 118 -0.07 7.03 9.14
CA LEU A 118 -0.82 8.21 8.70
C LEU A 118 -1.91 8.62 9.69
N ALA A 119 -2.66 7.64 10.22
CA ALA A 119 -3.69 7.90 11.22
C ALA A 119 -3.13 8.53 12.51
N MET A 120 -1.98 8.05 12.99
CA MET A 120 -1.30 8.62 14.16
C MET A 120 -0.83 10.06 13.89
N ILE A 121 -0.27 10.35 12.71
CA ILE A 121 0.10 11.73 12.33
C ILE A 121 -1.12 12.65 12.37
N LEU A 122 -2.22 12.23 11.74
CA LEU A 122 -3.45 13.02 11.71
C LEU A 122 -4.05 13.19 13.11
N LYS A 123 -3.95 12.19 13.98
CA LYS A 123 -4.39 12.30 15.37
C LYS A 123 -3.60 13.35 16.14
N GLU A 124 -2.28 13.41 15.95
CA GLU A 124 -1.42 14.44 16.58
C GLU A 124 -1.70 15.84 16.04
N GLU A 125 -2.05 15.97 14.76
CA GLU A 125 -2.43 17.25 14.15
C GLU A 125 -3.90 17.65 14.39
N GLY A 126 -4.61 16.92 15.27
CA GLY A 126 -6.06 17.02 15.47
C GLY A 126 -6.59 18.44 15.75
N ALA A 127 -5.81 19.31 16.39
CA ALA A 127 -6.19 20.71 16.63
C ALA A 127 -6.36 21.50 15.31
N LYS A 128 -5.52 21.24 14.30
CA LYS A 128 -5.62 21.85 12.96
C LYS A 128 -6.74 21.24 12.12
N LEU A 129 -7.19 20.05 12.51
CA LEU A 129 -8.15 19.23 11.77
C LEU A 129 -9.56 19.31 12.37
N ALA A 130 -9.81 20.25 13.30
CA ALA A 130 -11.14 20.48 13.86
C ALA A 130 -12.16 20.79 12.75
N GLY A 131 -13.22 19.99 12.67
CA GLY A 131 -14.27 20.09 11.66
C GLY A 131 -13.89 19.54 10.28
N TRP A 132 -12.76 18.84 10.14
CA TRP A 132 -12.39 18.15 8.91
C TRP A 132 -12.96 16.74 8.86
N LYS A 133 -13.49 16.34 7.69
CA LYS A 133 -13.85 14.96 7.38
C LYS A 133 -12.72 14.29 6.62
N ILE A 134 -12.02 13.38 7.28
CA ILE A 134 -10.84 12.68 6.73
C ILE A 134 -11.13 11.20 6.65
N GLU A 135 -10.81 10.58 5.51
CA GLU A 135 -10.92 9.14 5.31
C GLU A 135 -9.55 8.58 4.92
N ILE A 136 -9.11 7.55 5.64
CA ILE A 136 -7.94 6.75 5.24
C ILE A 136 -8.48 5.39 4.79
N VAL A 137 -8.24 5.03 3.54
CA VAL A 137 -8.58 3.72 3.00
C VAL A 137 -7.29 2.93 2.87
N GLY A 138 -7.24 1.76 3.50
CA GLY A 138 -6.18 0.78 3.29
C GLY A 138 -6.69 -0.36 2.42
N THR A 139 -6.00 -0.72 1.35
CA THR A 139 -6.41 -1.86 0.51
C THR A 139 -5.29 -2.86 0.33
N ASP A 140 -5.64 -4.14 0.29
CA ASP A 140 -4.72 -5.22 -0.05
C ASP A 140 -5.45 -6.34 -0.79
N ILE A 141 -4.71 -7.19 -1.50
CA ILE A 141 -5.26 -8.42 -2.09
C ILE A 141 -5.29 -9.57 -1.07
N SER A 142 -4.43 -9.53 -0.04
CA SER A 142 -4.40 -10.55 0.99
C SER A 142 -5.45 -10.30 2.06
N THR A 143 -6.43 -11.20 2.13
CA THR A 143 -7.46 -11.18 3.17
C THR A 143 -6.84 -11.41 4.56
N GLU A 144 -5.86 -12.31 4.67
CA GLU A 144 -5.12 -12.56 5.92
C GLU A 144 -4.48 -11.28 6.47
N MET A 145 -3.81 -10.51 5.61
CA MET A 145 -3.16 -9.26 6.03
C MET A 145 -4.18 -8.18 6.42
N LEU A 146 -5.31 -8.11 5.72
CA LEU A 146 -6.40 -7.18 6.06
C LEU A 146 -7.06 -7.54 7.39
N GLU A 147 -7.28 -8.81 7.69
CA GLU A 147 -7.81 -9.22 8.99
C GLU A 147 -6.84 -8.89 10.13
N LYS A 148 -5.54 -9.10 9.92
CA LYS A 148 -4.50 -8.64 10.86
C LYS A 148 -4.54 -7.13 11.05
N ALA A 149 -4.64 -6.36 9.95
CA ALA A 149 -4.72 -4.90 10.00
C ALA A 149 -5.95 -4.42 10.78
N LYS A 150 -7.13 -5.00 10.54
CA LYS A 150 -8.39 -4.69 11.25
C LYS A 150 -8.30 -5.04 12.74
N ALA A 151 -7.72 -6.20 13.08
CA ALA A 151 -7.49 -6.59 14.46
C ALA A 151 -6.54 -5.62 15.18
N GLY A 152 -5.56 -5.09 14.44
CA GLY A 152 -4.58 -4.12 14.92
C GLY A 152 -3.70 -4.69 16.03
N LEU A 153 -3.42 -5.99 15.96
CA LEU A 153 -2.56 -6.73 16.89
C LEU A 153 -1.19 -6.97 16.26
N TYR A 154 -0.15 -6.55 16.95
CA TYR A 154 1.23 -6.59 16.48
C TYR A 154 2.14 -7.22 17.54
N SER A 155 3.14 -7.96 17.10
CA SER A 155 4.15 -8.52 17.99
C SER A 155 5.05 -7.44 18.58
N GLN A 156 5.79 -7.78 19.64
CA GLN A 156 6.83 -6.91 20.21
C GLN A 156 7.83 -6.42 19.14
N PHE A 157 8.25 -7.31 18.24
CA PHE A 157 9.18 -6.98 17.15
C PHE A 157 8.59 -5.94 16.20
N GLU A 158 7.33 -6.11 15.79
CA GLU A 158 6.67 -5.21 14.85
C GLU A 158 6.47 -3.80 15.41
N VAL A 159 6.09 -3.68 16.69
CA VAL A 159 5.94 -2.36 17.33
C VAL A 159 7.26 -1.71 17.70
N GLN A 160 8.38 -2.44 17.69
CA GLN A 160 9.71 -1.87 17.89
C GLN A 160 10.39 -1.48 16.56
N ARG A 161 9.86 -1.95 15.43
CA ARG A 161 10.43 -1.67 14.11
C ARG A 161 9.83 -0.38 13.53
N GLY A 162 10.56 0.72 13.70
CA GLY A 162 10.26 2.03 13.09
C GLY A 162 9.22 2.89 13.80
N LEU A 163 8.41 2.33 14.71
CA LEU A 163 7.46 3.09 15.52
C LEU A 163 8.19 3.95 16.58
N PRO A 164 7.97 5.28 16.63
CA PRO A 164 8.51 6.09 17.70
C PRO A 164 7.97 5.68 19.07
N ILE A 165 8.84 5.63 20.08
CA ILE A 165 8.47 5.15 21.42
C ILE A 165 7.31 5.94 22.04
N GLN A 166 7.24 7.24 21.80
CA GLN A 166 6.12 8.06 22.27
C GLN A 166 4.78 7.61 21.69
N TYR A 167 4.75 7.11 20.46
CA TYR A 167 3.52 6.60 19.83
C TYR A 167 3.18 5.20 20.32
N LEU A 168 4.17 4.34 20.58
CA LEU A 168 3.94 3.06 21.24
C LEU A 168 3.23 3.25 22.60
N VAL A 169 3.75 4.14 23.44
CA VAL A 169 3.18 4.42 24.77
C VAL A 169 1.79 5.05 24.68
N LYS A 170 1.56 5.94 23.70
CA LYS A 170 0.31 6.71 23.58
C LYS A 170 -0.82 5.94 22.88
N TYR A 171 -0.49 5.15 21.86
CA TYR A 171 -1.46 4.59 20.92
C TYR A 171 -1.53 3.08 20.92
N PHE A 172 -0.80 2.39 21.79
CA PHE A 172 -0.91 0.94 21.92
C PHE A 172 -1.09 0.54 23.37
N LYS A 173 -1.76 -0.60 23.55
CA LYS A 173 -1.89 -1.28 24.84
C LYS A 173 -1.37 -2.69 24.67
N LYS A 174 -0.61 -3.16 25.66
CA LYS A 174 -0.17 -4.55 25.69
C LYS A 174 -1.37 -5.44 26.04
N THR A 175 -1.62 -6.45 25.21
CA THR A 175 -2.68 -7.45 25.37
C THR A 175 -2.03 -8.83 25.28
N ASN A 176 -1.85 -9.50 26.42
CA ASN A 176 -1.05 -10.71 26.55
C ASN A 176 0.39 -10.48 26.03
N GLU A 177 0.82 -11.23 25.03
CA GLU A 177 2.14 -11.13 24.39
C GLU A 177 2.17 -10.18 23.19
N MET A 178 1.02 -9.61 22.82
CA MET A 178 0.85 -8.74 21.66
C MET A 178 0.60 -7.30 22.09
N TRP A 179 0.68 -6.39 21.13
CA TRP A 179 0.34 -4.97 21.27
C TRP A 179 -0.84 -4.65 20.38
N GLN A 180 -1.91 -4.16 20.98
CA GLN A 180 -3.08 -3.71 20.23
C GLN A 180 -3.07 -2.21 20.07
N ILE A 181 -3.20 -1.74 18.83
CA ILE A 181 -3.37 -0.32 18.55
C ILE A 181 -4.74 0.18 19.02
N ASP A 182 -4.75 1.39 19.56
CA ASP A 182 -5.92 2.02 20.16
C ASP A 182 -7.11 2.06 19.18
N SER A 183 -8.31 1.76 19.69
CA SER A 183 -9.50 1.67 18.86
C SER A 183 -9.86 2.99 18.18
N ALA A 184 -9.52 4.14 18.78
CA ALA A 184 -9.75 5.44 18.16
C ALA A 184 -8.84 5.67 16.94
N ILE A 185 -7.62 5.10 16.94
CA ILE A 185 -6.76 5.12 15.75
C ILE A 185 -7.29 4.13 14.70
N ARG A 186 -7.74 2.94 15.13
CA ARG A 186 -8.35 1.96 14.21
C ARG A 186 -9.55 2.50 13.46
N ALA A 187 -10.42 3.22 14.17
CA ALA A 187 -11.61 3.83 13.61
C ALA A 187 -11.31 4.90 12.52
N MET A 188 -10.07 5.40 12.42
CA MET A 188 -9.68 6.35 11.38
C MET A 188 -9.37 5.68 10.04
N VAL A 189 -9.22 4.35 10.00
CA VAL A 189 -8.81 3.61 8.80
C VAL A 189 -9.87 2.59 8.40
N GLN A 190 -10.27 2.62 7.13
CA GLN A 190 -11.12 1.60 6.54
C GLN A 190 -10.31 0.64 5.67
N PHE A 191 -10.24 -0.63 6.07
CA PHE A 191 -9.59 -1.67 5.30
C PHE A 191 -10.56 -2.35 4.33
N ARG A 192 -10.17 -2.52 3.06
CA ARG A 192 -10.96 -3.19 2.02
C ARG A 192 -10.09 -4.16 1.21
N GLU A 193 -10.64 -5.30 0.83
CA GLU A 193 -10.01 -6.18 -0.16
C GLU A 193 -10.07 -5.49 -1.53
N TYR A 194 -8.92 -5.30 -2.16
CA TYR A 194 -8.86 -4.68 -3.47
C TYR A 194 -7.58 -5.05 -4.22
N ASN A 195 -7.75 -5.41 -5.50
CA ASN A 195 -6.66 -5.71 -6.40
C ASN A 195 -6.30 -4.49 -7.25
N LEU A 196 -5.02 -4.09 -7.25
CA LEU A 196 -4.50 -2.98 -8.06
C LEU A 196 -4.70 -3.15 -9.57
N LEU A 197 -4.94 -4.38 -10.02
CA LEU A 197 -5.21 -4.66 -11.44
C LEU A 197 -6.67 -4.38 -11.85
N HIS A 198 -7.57 -4.21 -10.89
CA HIS A 198 -9.00 -3.95 -11.15
C HIS A 198 -9.28 -2.45 -11.43
N ASP A 199 -10.51 -2.13 -11.80
CA ASP A 199 -10.94 -0.74 -12.07
C ASP A 199 -11.06 0.09 -10.79
N LEU A 200 -10.00 0.82 -10.46
CA LEU A 200 -9.88 1.66 -9.27
C LEU A 200 -10.98 2.71 -9.10
N LYS A 201 -11.75 3.04 -10.15
CA LYS A 201 -12.84 4.04 -10.08
C LYS A 201 -13.86 3.72 -8.98
N THR A 202 -14.09 2.44 -8.66
CA THR A 202 -15.04 2.04 -7.62
C THR A 202 -14.58 2.41 -6.19
N LEU A 203 -13.30 2.75 -5.99
CA LEU A 203 -12.78 3.27 -4.72
C LEU A 203 -13.08 4.77 -4.51
N GLY A 204 -13.52 5.47 -5.56
CA GLY A 204 -13.71 6.92 -5.58
C GLY A 204 -12.39 7.68 -5.72
N GLN A 205 -12.41 8.98 -5.45
CA GLN A 205 -11.23 9.84 -5.61
C GLN A 205 -10.41 9.98 -4.33
N PHE A 206 -9.09 10.16 -4.46
CA PHE A 206 -8.16 10.35 -3.34
C PHE A 206 -7.21 11.53 -3.59
N ASP A 207 -7.05 12.38 -2.59
CA ASP A 207 -6.15 13.54 -2.64
C ASP A 207 -4.68 13.09 -2.48
N VAL A 208 -4.44 12.02 -1.72
CA VAL A 208 -3.12 11.41 -1.54
C VAL A 208 -3.20 9.91 -1.72
N VAL A 209 -2.27 9.36 -2.49
CA VAL A 209 -2.11 7.91 -2.66
C VAL A 209 -0.71 7.50 -2.23
N PHE A 210 -0.63 6.56 -1.30
CA PHE A 210 0.59 5.82 -0.96
C PHE A 210 0.53 4.48 -1.68
N CYS A 211 1.38 4.27 -2.68
CA CYS A 211 1.52 3.02 -3.41
C CYS A 211 2.98 2.59 -3.35
N ARG A 212 3.40 2.14 -2.17
CA ARG A 212 4.82 1.96 -1.83
C ARG A 212 5.19 0.49 -1.72
N ASN A 213 6.36 0.15 -2.26
CA ASN A 213 6.99 -1.17 -2.18
C ASN A 213 6.13 -2.31 -2.75
N VAL A 214 5.31 -2.02 -3.76
CA VAL A 214 4.43 -3.00 -4.42
C VAL A 214 4.67 -3.10 -5.92
N LEU A 215 4.94 -1.98 -6.60
CA LEU A 215 5.21 -1.94 -8.03
C LEU A 215 6.47 -2.74 -8.37
N ILE A 216 7.42 -2.87 -7.44
CA ILE A 216 8.63 -3.70 -7.61
C ILE A 216 8.34 -5.16 -7.99
N TYR A 217 7.13 -5.68 -7.73
CA TYR A 217 6.73 -7.04 -8.06
C TYR A 217 6.15 -7.18 -9.48
N PHE A 218 5.90 -6.07 -10.16
CA PHE A 218 5.21 -6.02 -11.45
C PHE A 218 6.19 -5.84 -12.62
N ASP A 219 5.80 -6.33 -13.80
CA ASP A 219 6.49 -5.96 -15.04
C ASP A 219 6.15 -4.53 -15.46
N GLN A 220 6.93 -3.99 -16.41
CA GLN A 220 6.79 -2.61 -16.85
C GLN A 220 5.39 -2.29 -17.42
N PRO A 221 4.78 -3.13 -18.29
CA PRO A 221 3.40 -2.89 -18.74
C PRO A 221 2.39 -2.82 -17.59
N THR A 222 2.51 -3.70 -16.59
CA THR A 222 1.62 -3.70 -15.42
C THR A 222 1.83 -2.46 -14.57
N LYS A 223 3.08 -2.04 -14.32
CA LYS A 223 3.39 -0.78 -13.63
C LYS A 223 2.75 0.43 -14.32
N SER A 224 2.92 0.55 -15.64
CA SER A 224 2.34 1.63 -16.43
C SER A 224 0.82 1.67 -16.31
N ARG A 225 0.15 0.51 -16.43
CA ARG A 225 -1.31 0.39 -16.29
C ARG A 225 -1.79 0.78 -14.89
N VAL A 226 -1.11 0.32 -13.84
CA VAL A 226 -1.47 0.65 -12.45
C VAL A 226 -1.33 2.16 -12.22
N LEU A 227 -0.22 2.78 -12.63
CA LEU A 227 -0.03 4.22 -12.50
C LEU A 227 -1.09 5.02 -13.28
N GLU A 228 -1.38 4.63 -14.53
CA GLU A 228 -2.45 5.23 -15.33
C GLU A 228 -3.82 5.15 -14.66
N ASN A 229 -4.13 4.05 -13.98
CA ASN A 229 -5.39 3.92 -13.27
C ASN A 229 -5.42 4.75 -11.98
N ILE A 230 -4.30 4.83 -11.25
CA ILE A 230 -4.18 5.68 -10.06
C ILE A 230 -4.40 7.15 -10.43
N SER A 231 -3.79 7.64 -11.53
CA SER A 231 -3.94 9.05 -11.94
C SER A 231 -5.38 9.43 -12.32
N LYS A 232 -6.22 8.47 -12.70
CA LYS A 232 -7.64 8.71 -13.03
C LYS A 232 -8.51 8.95 -11.79
N ILE A 233 -8.09 8.49 -10.63
CA ILE A 233 -8.82 8.65 -9.36
C ILE A 233 -8.20 9.73 -8.46
N MET A 234 -7.22 10.48 -8.96
CA MET A 234 -6.61 11.59 -8.24
C MET A 234 -7.04 12.92 -8.85
N PRO A 235 -7.23 13.98 -8.04
CA PRO A 235 -7.37 15.34 -8.55
C PRO A 235 -6.05 15.84 -9.13
N ASP A 236 -6.08 16.95 -9.87
CA ASP A 236 -4.90 17.50 -10.56
C ASP A 236 -3.81 18.00 -9.60
N ASP A 237 -4.20 18.39 -8.39
CA ASP A 237 -3.31 18.76 -7.29
C ASP A 237 -3.03 17.59 -6.32
N GLY A 238 -3.42 16.36 -6.68
CA GLY A 238 -3.17 15.16 -5.89
C GLY A 238 -1.72 14.70 -5.92
N LEU A 239 -1.30 14.00 -4.86
CA LEU A 239 0.08 13.53 -4.69
C LEU A 239 0.18 12.01 -4.51
N LEU A 240 1.12 11.41 -5.24
CA LEU A 240 1.44 9.99 -5.20
C LEU A 240 2.78 9.78 -4.50
N TYR A 241 2.80 8.86 -3.54
CA TYR A 241 4.00 8.36 -2.90
C TYR A 241 4.37 6.98 -3.43
N LEU A 242 5.63 6.83 -3.87
CA LEU A 242 6.23 5.54 -4.21
C LEU A 242 7.37 5.20 -3.23
N GLY A 243 7.71 3.92 -3.14
CA GLY A 243 8.81 3.41 -2.32
C GLY A 243 10.19 3.77 -2.89
N GLY A 244 11.23 3.64 -2.06
CA GLY A 244 12.58 4.12 -2.40
C GLY A 244 13.24 3.48 -3.64
N ALA A 245 12.75 2.30 -4.07
CA ALA A 245 13.20 1.56 -5.25
C ALA A 245 12.24 1.68 -6.44
N GLU A 246 11.26 2.57 -6.38
CA GLU A 246 10.20 2.73 -7.38
C GLU A 246 10.28 4.12 -8.03
N THR A 247 9.91 4.20 -9.31
CA THR A 247 9.93 5.43 -10.09
C THR A 247 8.80 5.42 -11.12
N VAL A 248 8.40 6.61 -11.57
CA VAL A 248 7.51 6.79 -12.73
C VAL A 248 8.30 6.99 -14.03
N LEU A 249 9.59 7.33 -13.94
CA LEU A 249 10.45 7.65 -15.09
C LEU A 249 10.61 6.42 -16.00
N GLY A 250 10.35 6.62 -17.29
CA GLY A 250 10.36 5.53 -18.27
C GLY A 250 9.19 4.55 -18.14
N ILE A 251 8.20 4.83 -17.28
CA ILE A 251 7.06 3.95 -17.01
C ILE A 251 5.73 4.66 -17.28
N SER A 252 5.57 5.91 -16.83
CA SER A 252 4.33 6.67 -17.01
C SER A 252 4.61 8.16 -17.16
N ASP A 253 3.83 8.82 -18.01
CA ASP A 253 3.81 10.28 -18.22
C ASP A 253 2.70 10.98 -17.41
N ARG A 254 1.88 10.23 -16.68
CA ARG A 254 0.78 10.75 -15.86
C ARG A 254 1.23 11.34 -14.53
N PHE A 255 2.50 11.21 -14.22
CA PHE A 255 3.09 11.69 -13.00
C PHE A 255 4.46 12.29 -13.28
N LYS A 256 4.78 13.38 -12.58
CA LYS A 256 6.11 13.99 -12.60
C LYS A 256 6.66 14.10 -11.17
N PRO A 257 7.97 13.87 -10.96
CA PRO A 257 8.58 14.05 -9.65
C PRO A 257 8.33 15.46 -9.11
N VAL A 258 8.03 15.59 -7.81
CA VAL A 258 8.02 16.88 -7.14
C VAL A 258 9.48 17.28 -6.85
N PRO A 259 9.93 18.49 -7.25
CA PRO A 259 11.30 18.94 -7.03
C PRO A 259 11.72 18.82 -5.57
N ASP A 260 12.94 18.32 -5.33
CA ASP A 260 13.55 18.11 -4.01
C ASP A 260 12.80 17.17 -3.05
N GLN A 261 11.72 16.54 -3.50
CA GLN A 261 10.85 15.68 -2.70
C GLN A 261 10.90 14.24 -3.24
N ARG A 262 12.01 13.56 -2.96
CA ARG A 262 12.20 12.15 -3.37
C ARG A 262 11.01 11.28 -2.96
N GLY A 263 10.50 10.50 -3.90
CA GLY A 263 9.41 9.56 -3.69
C GLY A 263 8.01 10.16 -3.84
N ILE A 264 7.90 11.48 -4.05
CA ILE A 264 6.62 12.18 -4.24
C ILE A 264 6.47 12.60 -5.70
N TYR A 265 5.29 12.36 -6.25
CA TYR A 265 4.94 12.65 -7.62
C TYR A 265 3.61 13.41 -7.69
N SER A 266 3.54 14.40 -8.59
CA SER A 266 2.33 15.17 -8.87
C SER A 266 1.68 14.68 -10.16
N VAL A 267 0.35 14.75 -10.21
CA VAL A 267 -0.43 14.34 -11.39
C VAL A 267 -0.09 15.24 -12.58
N THR A 268 -0.01 14.64 -13.76
CA THR A 268 0.16 15.32 -15.05
C THR A 268 -1.02 14.99 -15.95
N ARG A 269 -1.68 16.02 -16.47
CA ARG A 269 -2.76 15.89 -17.47
C ARG A 269 -2.24 16.35 -18.82
N ALA A 270 -2.61 15.64 -19.89
CA ALA A 270 -2.36 16.12 -21.24
C ALA A 270 -3.12 17.43 -21.47
N GLY A 271 -2.41 18.53 -21.73
CA GLY A 271 -2.99 19.84 -22.05
C GLY A 271 -3.36 20.75 -20.87
N GLY A 272 -3.03 20.39 -19.62
CA GLY A 272 -3.30 21.23 -18.45
C GLY A 272 -2.16 22.23 -18.17
N PRO A 273 -2.44 23.46 -17.67
CA PRO A 273 -1.40 24.36 -17.21
C PRO A 273 -0.58 23.67 -16.13
N THR A 274 0.74 23.87 -16.18
CA THR A 274 1.65 23.33 -15.18
C THR A 274 1.29 23.91 -13.82
N THR A 275 0.57 23.16 -12.98
CA THR A 275 0.42 23.51 -11.58
C THR A 275 1.82 23.42 -10.97
N ALA A 276 2.44 24.58 -10.79
CA ALA A 276 3.64 24.71 -10.01
C ALA A 276 3.26 24.37 -8.57
N VAL A 277 3.93 23.37 -7.99
CA VAL A 277 3.97 23.24 -6.53
C VAL A 277 4.67 24.52 -6.05
N PRO A 278 4.01 25.39 -5.26
CA PRO A 278 4.68 26.59 -4.77
C PRO A 278 5.90 26.16 -3.96
N PRO A 279 7.03 26.89 -4.06
CA PRO A 279 8.23 26.55 -3.30
C PRO A 279 7.90 26.53 -1.82
N VAL A 280 8.19 25.41 -1.16
CA VAL A 280 8.06 25.27 0.28
C VAL A 280 9.13 26.16 0.90
N GLY A 281 8.73 27.34 1.38
CA GLY A 281 9.59 28.23 2.13
C GLY A 281 9.99 27.56 3.44
N PHE A 282 11.14 26.91 3.48
CA PHE A 282 11.77 26.52 4.74
C PHE A 282 12.27 27.80 5.40
N GLY A 283 11.53 28.28 6.40
CA GLY A 283 12.03 29.29 7.32
C GLY A 283 13.25 28.71 8.04
N THR A 284 14.44 29.10 7.59
CA THR A 284 15.68 28.95 8.35
C THR A 284 15.54 29.76 9.63
N LYS A 285 15.31 29.08 10.76
CA LYS A 285 15.57 29.68 12.06
C LYS A 285 17.09 29.68 12.25
N ALA A 286 17.68 30.88 12.22
CA ALA A 286 18.88 31.20 12.98
C ALA A 286 18.53 31.31 14.46
#